data_AF-A0A7C1IZD8-F1
#
_entry.id   AF-A0A7C1IZD8-F1
#
_cell.length_a   1.000
_cell.length_b   1.000
_cell.length_c   1.000
_cell.angle_alpha   90.00
_cell.angle_beta   90.00
_cell.angle_gamma   90.00
#
_symmetry.space_group_name_H-M   'P 1'
#
loop_
_entity.id
_entity.type
_entity.pdbx_description
1 polymer ?
#
loop_
_entity_poly.entity_id
_entity_poly.type
_entity_poly.pdbx_seq_one_letter_code
_entity_poly.pdbx_strand_id
1 'polypeptide(L)'
;MVDVIYAICRVLEDCPREVGNRKLSALPSPRDPRNYKYAKLLSLTAPVPIPRKTNYRANMPPVFDQGRFGTCTAASSAWGWKAWKEINEGAFPYKGLSARFVYDISKNLDGIPNIAGTYLHVTFKVYQKYGICPEELYRYEEMTSDVNCPMPPREAIEAAARYKIKTYAQIASPMDTDRDAVIRLLREAVAREGPIQIAHWVFESFLDAKPPHYIIPEPKGRQLGLHADTICDMDDDRRAFLIRNTWPEWGDGGYAWMPYDWVKKGFDPFGNGQYWAPYLLEAWTATDIVMPKAADRIEIEPNKKSMNVDGQEVWLDEPATISPRNRMLLPVRSIATNAGYLVDWGGQKAILTKFKPEG
;
A
#
# COMPACT_ATOMS: atom_id res chain seq x y z
N MET A 1 15.07 -10.53 16.34
CA MET A 1 13.71 -10.27 15.80
C MET A 1 13.47 -11.36 14.79
N VAL A 2 12.67 -12.37 15.12
CA VAL A 2 12.37 -13.44 14.18
C VAL A 2 11.57 -12.85 13.02
N ASP A 3 11.81 -13.32 11.80
CA ASP A 3 11.25 -12.74 10.58
C ASP A 3 9.71 -12.92 10.56
N VAL A 4 8.97 -11.84 10.82
CA VAL A 4 7.50 -11.84 10.80
C VAL A 4 6.95 -12.29 9.45
N ILE A 5 7.68 -12.01 8.35
CA ILE A 5 7.30 -12.44 7.00
C ILE A 5 7.37 -13.96 6.90
N TYR A 6 8.42 -14.58 7.46
CA TYR A 6 8.52 -16.03 7.51
C TYR A 6 7.32 -16.65 8.22
N ALA A 7 6.94 -16.12 9.39
CA ALA A 7 5.79 -16.63 10.15
C ALA A 7 4.47 -16.51 9.37
N ILE A 8 4.25 -15.39 8.68
CA ILE A 8 3.09 -15.18 7.82
C ILE A 8 3.08 -16.17 6.65
N CYS A 9 4.21 -16.36 5.97
CA CYS A 9 4.34 -17.33 4.88
C CYS A 9 4.02 -18.75 5.34
N ARG A 10 4.48 -19.15 6.53
CA ARG A 10 4.16 -20.47 7.11
C ARG A 10 2.67 -20.67 7.32
N VAL A 11 1.96 -19.68 7.86
CA VAL A 11 0.48 -19.77 8.02
C VAL A 11 -0.22 -19.84 6.67
N LEU A 12 0.27 -19.12 5.66
CA LEU A 12 -0.32 -19.14 4.32
C LEU A 12 -0.22 -20.49 3.62
N GLU A 13 0.82 -21.28 3.91
CA GLU A 13 0.96 -22.65 3.36
C GLU A 13 -0.18 -23.57 3.82
N ASP A 14 -0.72 -23.33 5.02
CA ASP A 14 -1.81 -24.14 5.60
C ASP A 14 -3.22 -23.58 5.27
N CYS A 15 -3.29 -22.41 4.64
CA CYS A 15 -4.55 -21.78 4.26
C CYS A 15 -5.13 -22.40 2.98
N PRO A 16 -6.47 -22.45 2.83
CA PRO A 16 -7.11 -22.90 1.58
C PRO A 16 -6.81 -21.95 0.40
N ARG A 17 -6.53 -20.67 0.69
CA ARG A 17 -6.24 -19.61 -0.28
C ARG A 17 -7.37 -19.36 -1.28
N GLU A 18 -8.61 -19.58 -0.86
CA GLU A 18 -9.81 -19.34 -1.65
C GLU A 18 -11.06 -19.11 -0.80
N VAL A 19 -12.05 -18.45 -1.40
CA VAL A 19 -13.43 -18.31 -0.93
C VAL A 19 -14.34 -18.65 -2.11
N GLY A 20 -15.00 -19.81 -2.07
CA GLY A 20 -15.80 -20.28 -3.19
C GLY A 20 -14.95 -20.40 -4.46
N ASN A 21 -15.30 -19.66 -5.51
CA ASN A 21 -14.49 -19.60 -6.73
C ASN A 21 -13.42 -18.50 -6.74
N ARG A 22 -13.27 -17.73 -5.66
CA ARG A 22 -12.34 -16.58 -5.59
C ARG A 22 -11.02 -17.00 -4.97
N LYS A 23 -9.92 -16.89 -5.70
CA LYS A 23 -8.58 -17.12 -5.16
C LYS A 23 -8.10 -15.95 -4.30
N LEU A 24 -7.56 -16.27 -3.13
CA LEU A 24 -6.90 -15.36 -2.19
C LEU A 24 -5.39 -15.48 -2.38
N SER A 25 -4.84 -14.65 -3.25
CA SER A 25 -3.45 -14.81 -3.73
C SER A 25 -2.59 -13.55 -3.57
N ALA A 26 -2.98 -12.64 -2.67
CA ALA A 26 -2.02 -11.64 -2.21
C ALA A 26 -0.91 -12.36 -1.43
N LEU A 27 0.33 -11.91 -1.59
CA LEU A 27 1.48 -12.46 -0.86
C LEU A 27 2.16 -11.35 -0.07
N PRO A 28 2.72 -11.65 1.12
CA PRO A 28 3.46 -10.67 1.90
C PRO A 28 4.66 -10.17 1.09
N SER A 29 4.73 -8.86 0.85
CA SER A 29 5.88 -8.28 0.18
C SER A 29 7.18 -8.59 0.93
N PRO A 30 8.23 -9.10 0.25
CA PRO A 30 9.55 -9.27 0.86
C PRO A 30 10.08 -7.95 1.41
N ARG A 31 10.91 -8.02 2.44
CA ARG A 31 11.57 -6.82 2.97
C ARG A 31 12.50 -6.24 1.91
N ASP A 32 12.21 -5.02 1.47
CA ASP A 32 13.12 -4.22 0.66
C ASP A 32 13.40 -2.86 1.35
N PRO A 33 14.63 -2.61 1.82
CA PRO A 33 14.97 -1.36 2.49
C PRO A 33 14.94 -0.14 1.55
N ARG A 34 14.84 -0.34 0.23
CA ARG A 34 14.74 0.72 -0.76
C ARG A 34 13.32 1.27 -0.90
N ASN A 35 12.31 0.52 -0.43
CA ASN A 35 10.92 0.97 -0.46
C ASN A 35 10.76 2.28 0.32
N TYR A 36 10.20 3.30 -0.34
CA TYR A 36 9.87 4.52 0.35
C TYR A 36 8.84 4.27 1.44
N LYS A 37 9.05 4.88 2.60
CA LYS A 37 8.08 4.87 3.69
C LYS A 37 7.27 6.15 3.62
N TYR A 38 5.96 6.03 3.46
CA TYR A 38 5.08 7.18 3.27
C TYR A 38 5.19 8.18 4.43
N ALA A 39 5.31 7.69 5.67
CA ALA A 39 5.57 8.53 6.86
C ALA A 39 6.80 9.43 6.72
N LYS A 40 7.88 8.95 6.08
CA LYS A 40 9.09 9.75 5.83
C LYS A 40 8.88 10.78 4.71
N LEU A 41 8.01 10.49 3.74
CA LEU A 41 7.68 11.44 2.69
C LEU A 41 6.81 12.57 3.24
N LEU A 42 5.84 12.23 4.09
CA LEU A 42 4.98 13.21 4.73
C LEU A 42 5.74 14.19 5.62
N SER A 43 6.81 13.78 6.29
CA SER A 43 7.64 14.70 7.10
C SER A 43 8.32 15.79 6.28
N LEU A 44 8.34 15.66 4.95
CA LEU A 44 8.88 16.66 4.01
C LEU A 44 7.80 17.62 3.48
N THR A 45 6.55 17.44 3.91
CA THR A 45 5.40 18.20 3.44
C THR A 45 4.73 18.95 4.59
N ALA A 46 4.02 20.03 4.27
CA ALA A 46 3.17 20.69 5.25
C ALA A 46 2.02 19.76 5.66
N PRO A 47 1.64 19.72 6.95
CA PRO A 47 0.46 18.97 7.40
C PRO A 47 -0.78 19.42 6.64
N VAL A 48 -1.65 18.48 6.26
CA VAL A 48 -2.98 18.81 5.70
C VAL A 48 -4.07 18.58 6.73
N PRO A 49 -5.19 19.33 6.68
CA PRO A 49 -6.35 19.01 7.51
C PRO A 49 -6.91 17.64 7.14
N ILE A 50 -6.88 16.69 8.09
CA ILE A 50 -7.48 15.37 7.90
C ILE A 50 -8.99 15.48 8.14
N PRO A 51 -9.85 15.24 7.14
CA PRO A 51 -11.28 15.21 7.36
C PRO A 51 -11.64 14.03 8.27
N ARG A 52 -12.73 14.18 9.04
CA ARG A 52 -13.26 13.07 9.86
C ARG A 52 -13.94 11.99 9.01
N LYS A 53 -14.42 12.36 7.83
CA LYS A 53 -15.09 11.48 6.86
C LYS A 53 -14.72 11.85 5.44
N THR A 54 -14.65 10.86 4.56
CA THR A 54 -14.49 11.05 3.11
C THR A 54 -15.65 10.38 2.36
N ASN A 55 -15.80 10.67 1.06
CA ASN A 55 -16.79 10.02 0.20
C ASN A 55 -16.28 9.87 -1.24
N TYR A 56 -15.21 9.12 -1.42
CA TYR A 56 -14.63 8.77 -2.71
C TYR A 56 -15.42 7.64 -3.41
N ARG A 57 -16.18 6.82 -2.67
CA ARG A 57 -17.12 5.83 -3.26
C ARG A 57 -18.08 6.46 -4.27
N ALA A 58 -18.46 7.73 -4.09
CA ALA A 58 -19.34 8.42 -5.03
C ALA A 58 -18.79 8.54 -6.47
N ASN A 59 -17.46 8.47 -6.64
CA ASN A 59 -16.80 8.57 -7.95
C ASN A 59 -15.97 7.34 -8.31
N MET A 60 -16.37 6.19 -7.77
CA MET A 60 -15.75 4.89 -8.01
C MET A 60 -16.37 4.20 -9.25
N PRO A 61 -15.59 3.50 -10.09
CA PRO A 61 -16.18 2.68 -11.16
C PRO A 61 -16.96 1.49 -10.58
N PRO A 62 -17.74 0.75 -11.39
CA PRO A 62 -18.35 -0.52 -10.96
C PRO A 62 -17.32 -1.47 -10.34
N VAL A 63 -17.73 -2.22 -9.30
CA VAL A 63 -16.85 -3.19 -8.64
C VAL A 63 -16.40 -4.24 -9.64
N PHE A 64 -15.08 -4.43 -9.74
CA PHE A 64 -14.50 -5.39 -10.65
C PHE A 64 -14.76 -6.81 -10.17
N ASP A 65 -14.85 -7.76 -11.09
CA ASP A 65 -14.97 -9.17 -10.78
C ASP A 65 -13.67 -9.90 -11.13
N GLN A 66 -12.85 -10.27 -10.13
CA GLN A 66 -11.63 -11.03 -10.39
C GLN A 66 -11.87 -12.46 -10.89
N GLY A 67 -13.08 -12.99 -10.72
CA GLY A 67 -13.43 -14.38 -11.00
C GLY A 67 -12.52 -15.38 -10.29
N ARG A 68 -12.09 -16.39 -11.06
CA ARG A 68 -11.35 -17.56 -10.57
C ARG A 68 -9.83 -17.41 -10.48
N PHE A 69 -9.29 -16.29 -10.94
CA PHE A 69 -7.85 -16.09 -11.01
C PHE A 69 -7.33 -15.39 -9.75
N GLY A 70 -6.10 -15.70 -9.35
CA GLY A 70 -5.42 -15.13 -8.18
C GLY A 70 -4.94 -13.68 -8.39
N THR A 71 -5.77 -12.82 -8.98
CA THR A 71 -5.37 -11.49 -9.47
C THR A 71 -5.73 -10.35 -8.52
N CYS A 72 -6.20 -10.64 -7.29
CA CYS A 72 -6.69 -9.65 -6.33
C CYS A 72 -5.84 -8.38 -6.22
N THR A 73 -4.51 -8.48 -6.18
CA THR A 73 -3.60 -7.32 -6.13
C THR A 73 -3.68 -6.44 -7.38
N ALA A 74 -3.70 -7.05 -8.56
CA ALA A 74 -3.83 -6.33 -9.84
C ALA A 74 -5.24 -5.79 -10.04
N ALA A 75 -6.27 -6.57 -9.70
CA ALA A 75 -7.67 -6.20 -9.83
C ALA A 75 -8.06 -5.05 -8.90
N SER A 76 -7.72 -5.12 -7.62
CA SER A 76 -7.98 -4.05 -6.64
C SER A 76 -7.21 -2.79 -6.98
N SER A 77 -5.95 -2.89 -7.40
CA SER A 77 -5.16 -1.72 -7.77
C SER A 77 -5.64 -1.07 -9.07
N ALA A 78 -5.99 -1.85 -10.09
CA ALA A 78 -6.42 -1.33 -11.38
C ALA A 78 -7.81 -0.69 -11.30
N TRP A 79 -8.77 -1.35 -10.64
CA TRP A 79 -10.19 -0.93 -10.63
C TRP A 79 -10.64 -0.25 -9.35
N GLY A 80 -9.82 -0.23 -8.30
CA GLY A 80 -10.04 0.57 -7.11
C GLY A 80 -9.27 1.88 -7.18
N TRP A 81 -7.98 1.84 -6.84
CA TRP A 81 -7.15 3.05 -6.76
C TRP A 81 -6.90 3.71 -8.13
N LYS A 82 -6.37 2.96 -9.10
CA LYS A 82 -5.92 3.56 -10.38
C LYS A 82 -7.10 4.06 -11.20
N ALA A 83 -8.17 3.26 -11.35
CA ALA A 83 -9.37 3.70 -12.05
C ALA A 83 -9.99 4.94 -11.42
N TRP A 84 -10.10 5.02 -10.09
CA TRP A 84 -10.56 6.24 -9.42
C TRP A 84 -9.69 7.44 -9.78
N LYS A 85 -8.35 7.29 -9.76
CA LYS A 85 -7.42 8.37 -10.13
C LYS A 85 -7.68 8.85 -11.55
N GLU A 86 -7.75 7.94 -12.51
CA GLU A 86 -7.98 8.29 -13.92
C GLU A 86 -9.37 8.89 -14.18
N ILE A 87 -10.39 8.50 -13.43
CA ILE A 87 -11.73 9.09 -13.53
C ILE A 87 -11.67 10.56 -13.07
N ASN A 88 -11.03 10.84 -11.93
CA ASN A 88 -10.90 12.20 -11.41
C ASN A 88 -10.00 13.09 -12.28
N GLU A 89 -9.05 12.50 -13.02
CA GLU A 89 -8.19 13.20 -13.98
C GLU A 89 -8.81 13.33 -15.37
N GLY A 90 -10.01 12.76 -15.60
CA GLY A 90 -10.70 12.79 -16.90
C GLY A 90 -9.99 11.96 -17.98
N ALA A 91 -9.18 10.98 -17.57
CA ALA A 91 -8.35 10.15 -18.45
C ALA A 91 -8.80 8.68 -18.48
N PHE A 92 -9.84 8.29 -17.73
CA PHE A 92 -10.31 6.91 -17.68
C PHE A 92 -10.85 6.42 -19.04
N PRO A 93 -10.34 5.30 -19.59
CA PRO A 93 -10.83 4.75 -20.85
C PRO A 93 -12.28 4.27 -20.75
N TYR A 94 -13.01 4.33 -21.86
CA TYR A 94 -14.44 3.94 -21.92
C TYR A 94 -14.71 2.51 -21.41
N LYS A 95 -13.87 1.53 -21.76
CA LYS A 95 -13.98 0.14 -21.29
C LYS A 95 -13.20 -0.14 -20.00
N GLY A 96 -12.56 0.88 -19.44
CA GLY A 96 -11.71 0.79 -18.25
C GLY A 96 -10.29 0.32 -18.54
N LEU A 97 -9.65 -0.20 -17.50
CA LEU A 97 -8.22 -0.48 -17.44
C LEU A 97 -7.93 -1.97 -17.29
N SER A 98 -6.88 -2.45 -17.94
CA SER A 98 -6.53 -3.87 -17.96
C SER A 98 -5.89 -4.35 -16.65
N ALA A 99 -6.70 -4.98 -15.80
CA ALA A 99 -6.19 -5.70 -14.62
C ALA A 99 -5.28 -6.88 -15.03
N ARG A 100 -5.56 -7.51 -16.18
CA ARG A 100 -4.74 -8.58 -16.74
C ARG A 100 -3.35 -8.09 -17.09
N PHE A 101 -3.22 -6.90 -17.70
CA PHE A 101 -1.95 -6.31 -18.06
C PHE A 101 -1.04 -6.15 -16.84
N VAL A 102 -1.60 -5.60 -15.76
CA VAL A 102 -0.86 -5.41 -14.51
C VAL A 102 -0.45 -6.75 -13.92
N TYR A 103 -1.35 -7.72 -13.90
CA TYR A 103 -1.06 -9.05 -13.36
C TYR A 103 0.02 -9.78 -14.16
N ASP A 104 -0.12 -9.84 -15.47
CA ASP A 104 0.77 -10.59 -16.35
C ASP A 104 2.20 -9.99 -16.33
N ILE A 105 2.34 -8.65 -16.32
CA ILE A 105 3.66 -8.03 -16.11
C ILE A 105 4.17 -8.30 -14.69
N SER A 106 3.31 -8.30 -13.66
CA SER A 106 3.73 -8.61 -12.30
C SER A 106 4.36 -10.01 -12.21
N LYS A 107 3.79 -11.02 -12.88
CA LYS A 107 4.37 -12.37 -12.97
C LYS A 107 5.74 -12.40 -13.64
N ASN A 108 6.04 -11.45 -14.51
CA ASN A 108 7.35 -11.30 -15.16
C ASN A 108 8.36 -10.51 -14.31
N LEU A 109 7.93 -9.90 -13.19
CA LEU A 109 8.78 -9.08 -12.31
C LEU A 109 8.95 -9.65 -10.89
N ASP A 110 8.05 -10.53 -10.45
CA ASP A 110 7.98 -10.96 -9.05
C ASP A 110 8.92 -12.10 -8.66
N GLY A 111 9.58 -12.73 -9.65
CA GLY A 111 10.52 -13.83 -9.41
C GLY A 111 9.86 -15.15 -8.98
N ILE A 112 8.54 -15.23 -8.98
CA ILE A 112 7.76 -16.42 -8.64
C ILE A 112 6.71 -16.73 -9.72
N PRO A 113 7.08 -16.75 -11.03
CA PRO A 113 6.12 -16.80 -12.13
C PRO A 113 5.17 -18.01 -12.07
N ASN A 114 5.62 -19.12 -11.49
CA ASN A 114 4.88 -20.38 -11.37
C ASN A 114 3.93 -20.46 -10.16
N ILE A 115 3.85 -19.43 -9.31
CA ILE A 115 2.96 -19.37 -8.16
C ILE A 115 1.86 -18.34 -8.43
N ALA A 116 0.60 -18.73 -8.26
CA ALA A 116 -0.53 -17.82 -8.42
C ALA A 116 -0.49 -16.71 -7.35
N GLY A 117 -0.83 -15.50 -7.78
CA GLY A 117 -0.68 -14.30 -6.96
C GLY A 117 0.62 -13.54 -7.21
N THR A 118 0.74 -12.40 -6.53
CA THR A 118 1.93 -11.57 -6.52
C THR A 118 1.93 -10.67 -5.28
N TYR A 119 2.98 -9.87 -5.11
CA TYR A 119 3.12 -8.93 -4.00
C TYR A 119 2.45 -7.59 -4.35
N LEU A 120 1.82 -6.94 -3.36
CA LEU A 120 1.10 -5.69 -3.62
C LEU A 120 2.03 -4.60 -4.21
N HIS A 121 3.26 -4.48 -3.70
CA HIS A 121 4.24 -3.51 -4.19
C HIS A 121 4.68 -3.75 -5.66
N VAL A 122 4.61 -4.99 -6.16
CA VAL A 122 4.98 -5.28 -7.56
C VAL A 122 3.99 -4.61 -8.51
N THR A 123 2.71 -4.54 -8.16
CA THR A 123 1.73 -3.81 -8.97
C THR A 123 2.12 -2.33 -9.12
N PHE A 124 2.56 -1.68 -8.05
CA PHE A 124 3.11 -0.31 -8.09
C PHE A 124 4.39 -0.20 -8.92
N LYS A 125 5.26 -1.21 -8.89
CA LYS A 125 6.41 -1.27 -9.79
C LYS A 125 5.99 -1.35 -11.25
N VAL A 126 4.93 -2.09 -11.58
CA VAL A 126 4.35 -2.12 -12.93
C VAL A 126 3.83 -0.73 -13.32
N TYR A 127 3.03 -0.09 -12.47
CA TYR A 127 2.51 1.25 -12.75
C TYR A 127 3.62 2.29 -12.93
N GLN A 128 4.74 2.19 -12.19
CA GLN A 128 5.85 3.11 -12.33
C GLN A 128 6.62 2.87 -13.65
N LYS A 129 6.96 1.61 -13.96
CA LYS A 129 7.83 1.28 -15.09
C LYS A 129 7.09 1.24 -16.43
N TYR A 130 5.86 0.75 -16.43
CA TYR A 130 5.07 0.49 -17.64
C TYR A 130 3.79 1.34 -17.66
N GLY A 131 3.14 1.52 -16.51
CA GLY A 131 1.79 2.07 -16.44
C GLY A 131 0.74 0.95 -16.52
N ILE A 132 -0.40 1.23 -17.14
CA ILE A 132 -1.49 0.27 -17.34
C ILE A 132 -2.20 0.58 -18.66
N CYS A 133 -2.51 -0.41 -19.48
CA CYS A 133 -3.22 -0.18 -20.74
C CYS A 133 -4.75 -0.16 -20.56
N PRO A 134 -5.49 0.44 -21.50
CA PRO A 134 -6.93 0.23 -21.60
C PRO A 134 -7.32 -1.25 -21.71
N GLU A 135 -8.44 -1.62 -21.09
CA GLU A 135 -8.98 -2.99 -21.07
C GLU A 135 -9.12 -3.59 -22.47
N GLU A 136 -9.49 -2.77 -23.47
CA GLU A 136 -9.71 -3.19 -24.85
C GLU A 136 -8.45 -3.72 -25.56
N LEU A 137 -7.25 -3.31 -25.12
CA LEU A 137 -5.99 -3.76 -25.72
C LEU A 137 -5.48 -5.06 -25.09
N TYR A 138 -5.96 -5.42 -23.89
CA TYR A 138 -5.55 -6.64 -23.21
C TYR A 138 -6.60 -7.13 -22.23
N ARG A 139 -7.57 -7.88 -22.75
CA ARG A 139 -8.82 -8.15 -22.04
C ARG A 139 -8.65 -9.20 -20.94
N TYR A 140 -9.30 -8.96 -19.80
CA TYR A 140 -9.33 -9.85 -18.65
C TYR A 140 -10.08 -11.14 -18.94
N GLU A 141 -11.17 -11.08 -19.72
CA GLU A 141 -11.95 -12.28 -20.07
C GLU A 141 -11.16 -13.30 -20.90
N GLU A 142 -10.10 -12.85 -21.58
CA GLU A 142 -9.22 -13.69 -22.40
C GLU A 142 -8.10 -14.36 -21.57
N MET A 143 -8.05 -14.10 -20.25
CA MET A 143 -7.08 -14.74 -19.35
C MET A 143 -7.37 -16.25 -19.23
N THR A 144 -6.33 -17.07 -19.42
CA THR A 144 -6.44 -18.54 -19.37
C THR A 144 -5.66 -19.18 -18.22
N SER A 145 -4.68 -18.47 -17.67
CA SER A 145 -3.80 -18.92 -16.58
C SER A 145 -3.47 -17.75 -15.66
N ASP A 146 -3.26 -18.02 -14.38
CA ASP A 146 -2.72 -17.08 -13.38
C ASP A 146 -1.29 -17.42 -12.93
N VAL A 147 -0.62 -18.30 -13.68
CA VAL A 147 0.79 -18.65 -13.53
C VAL A 147 1.48 -18.65 -14.89
N ASN A 148 2.77 -18.39 -14.89
CA ASN A 148 3.62 -18.32 -16.09
C ASN A 148 3.00 -17.43 -17.19
N CYS A 149 2.46 -16.29 -16.77
CA CYS A 149 1.74 -15.40 -17.66
C CYS A 149 2.69 -14.79 -18.72
N PRO A 150 2.23 -14.66 -19.97
CA PRO A 150 3.02 -14.08 -21.03
C PRO A 150 3.22 -12.57 -20.81
N MET A 151 4.25 -12.00 -21.45
CA MET A 151 4.30 -10.54 -21.58
C MET A 151 3.14 -10.04 -22.47
N PRO A 152 2.49 -8.90 -22.13
CA PRO A 152 1.47 -8.31 -22.99
C PRO A 152 2.02 -7.95 -24.37
N PRO A 153 1.14 -7.84 -25.40
CA PRO A 153 1.57 -7.42 -26.74
C PRO A 153 2.16 -6.01 -26.70
N ARG A 154 3.08 -5.74 -27.64
CA ARG A 154 3.82 -4.47 -27.72
C ARG A 154 2.90 -3.24 -27.72
N GLU A 155 1.79 -3.30 -28.46
CA GLU A 155 0.80 -2.22 -28.52
C GLU A 155 0.20 -1.89 -27.14
N ALA A 156 -0.14 -2.91 -26.34
CA ALA A 156 -0.62 -2.71 -24.98
C ALA A 156 0.47 -2.07 -24.09
N ILE A 157 1.73 -2.49 -24.22
CA ILE A 157 2.85 -1.92 -23.48
C ILE A 157 3.08 -0.45 -23.83
N GLU A 158 3.02 -0.10 -25.11
CA GLU A 158 3.19 1.28 -25.58
C GLU A 158 2.02 2.17 -25.10
N ALA A 159 0.78 1.68 -25.19
CA ALA A 159 -0.39 2.39 -24.70
C ALA A 159 -0.40 2.59 -23.17
N ALA A 160 0.19 1.65 -22.42
CA ALA A 160 0.26 1.71 -20.96
C ALA A 160 1.07 2.92 -20.45
N ALA A 161 2.04 3.40 -21.23
CA ALA A 161 2.95 4.46 -20.82
C ALA A 161 2.24 5.77 -20.47
N ARG A 162 1.06 6.02 -21.03
CA ARG A 162 0.20 7.18 -20.71
C ARG A 162 -0.25 7.20 -19.26
N TYR A 163 -0.36 6.03 -18.62
CA TYR A 163 -0.96 5.87 -17.29
C TYR A 163 0.08 5.57 -16.21
N LYS A 164 1.34 5.98 -16.41
CA LYS A 164 2.41 5.79 -15.44
C LYS A 164 2.20 6.60 -14.17
N ILE A 165 2.74 6.09 -13.07
CA ILE A 165 2.95 6.87 -11.85
C ILE A 165 4.42 7.28 -11.74
N LYS A 166 4.69 8.40 -11.05
CA LYS A 166 6.06 8.84 -10.79
C LYS A 166 6.71 8.02 -9.68
N THR A 167 6.01 7.85 -8.56
CA THR A 167 6.55 7.25 -7.33
C THR A 167 5.43 6.59 -6.52
N TYR A 168 5.81 5.61 -5.70
CA TYR A 168 4.94 4.92 -4.76
C TYR A 168 5.64 4.69 -3.43
N ALA A 169 4.88 4.61 -2.35
CA ALA A 169 5.41 4.44 -1.01
C ALA A 169 4.58 3.44 -0.20
N GLN A 170 5.26 2.72 0.70
CA GLN A 170 4.63 1.85 1.67
C GLN A 170 4.09 2.70 2.82
N ILE A 171 2.80 2.58 3.05
CA ILE A 171 2.08 3.20 4.16
C ILE A 171 2.19 2.31 5.40
N ALA A 172 1.84 1.04 5.27
CA ALA A 172 1.86 0.09 6.38
C ALA A 172 2.72 -1.14 6.04
N SER A 173 3.38 -1.67 7.04
CA SER A 173 4.27 -2.83 7.00
C SER A 173 3.90 -3.81 8.13
N PRO A 174 4.12 -5.13 7.92
CA PRO A 174 3.93 -6.11 8.99
C PRO A 174 4.88 -5.93 10.16
N MET A 175 5.95 -5.14 9.98
CA MET A 175 6.93 -4.83 11.02
C MET A 175 6.56 -3.60 11.88
N ASP A 176 5.48 -2.87 11.54
CA ASP A 176 5.11 -1.67 12.29
C ASP A 176 4.52 -2.06 13.65
N THR A 177 5.13 -1.56 14.73
CA THR A 177 4.73 -1.88 16.11
C THR A 177 3.74 -0.86 16.70
N ASP A 178 3.82 0.41 16.32
CA ASP A 178 2.82 1.43 16.71
C ASP A 178 1.65 1.43 15.72
N ARG A 179 0.65 0.61 16.01
CA ARG A 179 -0.53 0.46 15.13
C ARG A 179 -1.50 1.64 15.18
N ASP A 180 -1.49 2.41 16.26
CA ASP A 180 -2.26 3.65 16.32
C ASP A 180 -1.63 4.71 15.39
N ALA A 181 -0.30 4.74 15.24
CA ALA A 181 0.38 5.52 14.21
C ALA A 181 0.04 5.06 12.79
N VAL A 182 -0.06 3.74 12.55
CA VAL A 182 -0.48 3.21 11.24
C VAL A 182 -1.89 3.68 10.87
N ILE A 183 -2.83 3.69 11.82
CA ILE A 183 -4.19 4.22 11.57
C ILE A 183 -4.13 5.70 11.19
N ARG A 184 -3.37 6.52 11.93
CA ARG A 184 -3.20 7.96 11.59
C ARG A 184 -2.61 8.14 10.20
N LEU A 185 -1.63 7.31 9.84
CA LEU A 185 -0.96 7.37 8.55
C LEU A 185 -1.86 6.94 7.38
N LEU A 186 -2.68 5.90 7.56
CA LEU A 186 -3.70 5.49 6.59
C LEU A 186 -4.72 6.62 6.39
N ARG A 187 -5.18 7.28 7.46
CA ARG A 187 -6.11 8.42 7.38
C ARG A 187 -5.51 9.59 6.61
N GLU A 188 -4.26 9.95 6.90
CA GLU A 188 -3.54 11.00 6.16
C GLU A 188 -3.40 10.64 4.68
N ALA A 189 -3.02 9.38 4.38
CA ALA A 189 -2.88 8.91 3.01
C ALA A 189 -4.22 8.96 2.24
N VAL A 190 -5.31 8.55 2.88
CA VAL A 190 -6.66 8.64 2.29
C VAL A 190 -7.05 10.08 2.02
N ALA A 191 -6.80 10.99 2.97
CA ALA A 191 -7.12 12.41 2.83
C ALA A 191 -6.31 13.10 1.71
N ARG A 192 -5.05 12.70 1.55
CA ARG A 192 -4.08 13.39 0.69
C ARG A 192 -3.99 12.79 -0.72
N GLU A 193 -4.02 11.47 -0.82
CA GLU A 193 -3.81 10.74 -2.08
C GLU A 193 -5.11 10.13 -2.62
N GLY A 194 -6.19 10.10 -1.82
CA GLY A 194 -7.43 9.42 -2.14
C GLY A 194 -7.39 7.92 -1.77
N PRO A 195 -8.12 7.06 -2.48
CA PRO A 195 -8.13 5.62 -2.24
C PRO A 195 -6.73 5.01 -2.24
N ILE A 196 -6.45 4.08 -1.32
CA ILE A 196 -5.15 3.43 -1.16
C ILE A 196 -5.28 1.90 -1.20
N GLN A 197 -4.20 1.22 -1.55
CA GLN A 197 -4.17 -0.24 -1.66
C GLN A 197 -3.77 -0.88 -0.34
N ILE A 198 -4.42 -2.00 0.00
CA ILE A 198 -4.09 -2.79 1.19
C ILE A 198 -4.00 -4.28 0.85
N ALA A 199 -3.22 -5.01 1.64
CA ALA A 199 -3.32 -6.46 1.75
C ALA A 199 -3.63 -6.82 3.20
N HIS A 200 -4.54 -7.76 3.40
CA HIS A 200 -4.98 -8.19 4.72
C HIS A 200 -5.41 -9.65 4.72
N TRP A 201 -5.50 -10.21 5.92
CA TRP A 201 -6.03 -11.56 6.11
C TRP A 201 -7.53 -11.61 5.85
N VAL A 202 -7.98 -12.74 5.31
CA VAL A 202 -9.39 -13.10 5.20
C VAL A 202 -9.64 -14.25 6.16
N PHE A 203 -10.62 -14.06 7.03
CA PHE A 203 -11.14 -15.09 7.94
C PHE A 203 -12.57 -15.46 7.49
N GLU A 204 -13.12 -16.57 7.96
CA GLU A 204 -14.51 -16.95 7.65
C GLU A 204 -15.51 -15.83 8.00
N SER A 205 -15.32 -15.18 9.15
CA SER A 205 -16.07 -13.99 9.59
C SER A 205 -16.07 -12.82 8.59
N PHE A 206 -15.10 -12.72 7.69
CA PHE A 206 -15.05 -11.67 6.66
C PHE A 206 -16.27 -11.73 5.71
N LEU A 207 -16.88 -12.92 5.56
CA LEU A 207 -18.06 -13.14 4.72
C LEU A 207 -19.37 -12.69 5.41
N ASP A 208 -19.30 -12.31 6.68
CA ASP A 208 -20.45 -11.87 7.48
C ASP A 208 -20.62 -10.35 7.52
N ALA A 209 -19.93 -9.61 6.65
CA ALA A 209 -20.20 -8.20 6.39
C ALA A 209 -21.58 -8.05 5.70
N LYS A 210 -22.65 -7.95 6.49
CA LYS A 210 -24.04 -8.06 6.04
C LYS A 210 -24.90 -6.84 6.44
N PRO A 211 -26.10 -6.68 5.85
CA PRO A 211 -27.02 -5.62 6.25
C PRO A 211 -27.35 -5.64 7.76
N PRO A 212 -27.74 -4.50 8.36
CA PRO A 212 -27.92 -3.20 7.72
C PRO A 212 -26.64 -2.34 7.69
N HIS A 213 -25.58 -2.76 8.37
CA HIS A 213 -24.40 -1.90 8.60
C HIS A 213 -23.19 -2.26 7.74
N TYR A 214 -23.13 -3.49 7.21
CA TYR A 214 -22.03 -3.99 6.39
C TYR A 214 -20.66 -3.73 7.04
N ILE A 215 -20.57 -3.98 8.34
CA ILE A 215 -19.32 -3.90 9.10
C ILE A 215 -18.69 -5.28 9.07
N ILE A 216 -17.41 -5.34 8.72
CA ILE A 216 -16.62 -6.57 8.79
C ILE A 216 -16.45 -6.94 10.26
N PRO A 217 -16.95 -8.11 10.70
CA PRO A 217 -16.82 -8.54 12.10
C PRO A 217 -15.36 -8.68 12.51
N GLU A 218 -15.12 -8.83 13.82
CA GLU A 218 -13.79 -9.19 14.29
C GLU A 218 -13.32 -10.52 13.68
N PRO A 219 -12.02 -10.67 13.36
CA PRO A 219 -11.46 -11.91 12.86
C PRO A 219 -11.81 -13.11 13.74
N LYS A 220 -12.61 -14.02 13.18
CA LYS A 220 -13.04 -15.28 13.77
C LYS A 220 -13.16 -16.37 12.72
N GLY A 221 -12.97 -17.61 13.16
CA GLY A 221 -12.99 -18.79 12.30
C GLY A 221 -11.62 -19.06 11.68
N ARG A 222 -11.59 -19.90 10.65
CA ARG A 222 -10.36 -20.26 9.94
C ARG A 222 -9.78 -19.06 9.19
N GLN A 223 -8.45 -18.97 9.16
CA GLN A 223 -7.74 -18.16 8.17
C GLN A 223 -7.95 -18.80 6.79
N LEU A 224 -8.45 -18.01 5.85
CA LEU A 224 -8.70 -18.45 4.47
C LEU A 224 -7.55 -18.08 3.54
N GLY A 225 -6.83 -17.01 3.83
CA GLY A 225 -5.67 -16.56 3.06
C GLY A 225 -5.47 -15.06 3.15
N LEU A 226 -4.65 -14.51 2.27
CA LEU A 226 -4.45 -13.07 2.11
C LEU A 226 -5.15 -12.57 0.85
N HIS A 227 -5.77 -11.40 0.98
CA HIS A 227 -6.45 -10.71 -0.10
C HIS A 227 -5.98 -9.27 -0.20
N ALA A 228 -6.15 -8.68 -1.38
CA ALA A 228 -5.82 -7.28 -1.62
C ALA A 228 -7.07 -6.52 -2.05
N ASP A 229 -7.32 -5.42 -1.35
CA ASP A 229 -8.50 -4.58 -1.47
C ASP A 229 -8.08 -3.10 -1.48
N THR A 230 -9.04 -2.22 -1.78
CA THR A 230 -8.81 -0.76 -1.75
C THR A 230 -9.50 -0.14 -0.55
N ILE A 231 -8.78 0.54 0.33
CA ILE A 231 -9.41 1.50 1.26
C ILE A 231 -9.86 2.68 0.41
N CYS A 232 -11.17 2.86 0.32
CA CYS A 232 -11.77 3.93 -0.47
C CYS A 232 -12.13 5.12 0.39
N ASP A 233 -12.60 4.91 1.62
CA ASP A 233 -13.05 5.99 2.49
C ASP A 233 -12.70 5.75 3.95
N MET A 234 -12.83 6.79 4.77
CA MET A 234 -12.79 6.71 6.23
C MET A 234 -14.02 7.38 6.86
N ASP A 235 -14.45 6.85 8.01
CA ASP A 235 -15.45 7.48 8.88
C ASP A 235 -15.01 7.31 10.34
N ASP A 236 -14.54 8.40 10.95
CA ASP A 236 -14.06 8.42 12.33
C ASP A 236 -15.17 8.17 13.37
N ASP A 237 -16.43 8.50 13.05
CA ASP A 237 -17.55 8.24 13.97
C ASP A 237 -17.85 6.73 14.00
N ARG A 238 -17.64 6.04 12.87
CA ARG A 238 -17.67 4.57 12.78
C ARG A 238 -16.39 3.92 13.28
N ARG A 239 -15.29 4.68 13.39
CA ARG A 239 -13.93 4.19 13.63
C ARG A 239 -13.56 3.10 12.61
N ALA A 240 -13.83 3.34 11.34
CA ALA A 240 -13.66 2.35 10.28
C ALA A 240 -13.17 2.97 8.96
N PHE A 241 -12.50 2.14 8.18
CA PHE A 241 -12.24 2.39 6.76
C PHE A 241 -13.30 1.67 5.93
N LEU A 242 -13.79 2.30 4.87
CA LEU A 242 -14.58 1.61 3.86
C LEU A 242 -13.61 0.92 2.91
N ILE A 243 -13.69 -0.41 2.83
CA ILE A 243 -12.93 -1.17 1.84
C ILE A 243 -13.81 -1.53 0.65
N ARG A 244 -13.20 -1.55 -0.52
CA ARG A 244 -13.75 -2.01 -1.78
C ARG A 244 -13.03 -3.29 -2.19
N ASN A 245 -13.82 -4.34 -2.34
CA ASN A 245 -13.36 -5.64 -2.78
C ASN A 245 -13.41 -5.74 -4.32
N THR A 246 -12.97 -6.87 -4.87
CA THR A 246 -13.08 -7.29 -6.27
C THR A 246 -14.13 -8.39 -6.45
N TRP A 247 -15.09 -8.46 -5.52
CA TRP A 247 -16.21 -9.39 -5.48
C TRP A 247 -17.52 -8.58 -5.45
N PRO A 248 -18.20 -8.38 -6.60
CA PRO A 248 -19.36 -7.50 -6.69
C PRO A 248 -20.52 -7.85 -5.74
N GLU A 249 -20.69 -9.15 -5.44
CA GLU A 249 -21.77 -9.68 -4.60
C GLU A 249 -21.47 -9.60 -3.08
N TRP A 250 -20.25 -9.21 -2.70
CA TRP A 250 -19.85 -9.20 -1.29
C TRP A 250 -20.22 -7.88 -0.61
N GLY A 251 -20.77 -7.95 0.60
CA GLY A 251 -21.09 -6.75 1.38
C GLY A 251 -22.16 -5.87 0.72
N ASP A 252 -21.98 -4.56 0.83
CA ASP A 252 -22.84 -3.54 0.23
C ASP A 252 -22.41 -3.25 -1.22
N GLY A 253 -22.71 -4.19 -2.12
CA GLY A 253 -22.36 -4.08 -3.54
C GLY A 253 -20.85 -4.03 -3.79
N GLY A 254 -20.09 -4.88 -3.09
CA GLY A 254 -18.63 -4.99 -3.14
C GLY A 254 -17.88 -4.15 -2.10
N TYR A 255 -18.59 -3.54 -1.14
CA TYR A 255 -18.02 -2.68 -0.11
C TYR A 255 -18.37 -3.14 1.31
N ALA A 256 -17.47 -2.90 2.26
CA ALA A 256 -17.80 -3.03 3.68
C ALA A 256 -16.92 -2.13 4.54
N TRP A 257 -17.40 -1.81 5.73
CA TRP A 257 -16.65 -1.06 6.73
C TRP A 257 -15.72 -2.00 7.50
N MET A 258 -14.41 -1.84 7.31
CA MET A 258 -13.36 -2.47 8.10
C MET A 258 -13.07 -1.62 9.35
N PRO A 259 -13.42 -2.08 10.57
CA PRO A 259 -13.08 -1.35 11.79
C PRO A 259 -11.57 -1.11 11.94
N TYR A 260 -11.18 -0.01 12.57
CA TYR A 260 -9.77 0.29 12.89
C TYR A 260 -9.09 -0.81 13.71
N ASP A 261 -9.85 -1.63 14.41
CA ASP A 261 -9.35 -2.80 15.13
C ASP A 261 -8.70 -3.85 14.22
N TRP A 262 -9.08 -3.92 12.93
CA TRP A 262 -8.38 -4.74 11.93
C TRP A 262 -6.98 -4.20 11.61
N VAL A 263 -6.73 -2.90 11.83
CA VAL A 263 -5.39 -2.32 11.70
C VAL A 263 -4.60 -2.47 13.01
N LYS A 264 -5.30 -2.30 14.14
CA LYS A 264 -4.71 -2.29 15.49
C LYS A 264 -4.28 -3.66 15.98
N LYS A 265 -5.10 -4.68 15.71
CA LYS A 265 -4.92 -6.03 16.24
C LYS A 265 -4.19 -6.93 15.24
N GLY A 266 -3.78 -8.07 15.75
CA GLY A 266 -3.16 -9.16 15.02
C GLY A 266 -3.38 -10.45 15.78
N PHE A 267 -2.80 -11.52 15.29
CA PHE A 267 -2.84 -12.83 15.94
C PHE A 267 -1.42 -13.37 16.10
N ASP A 268 -1.28 -14.41 16.92
CA ASP A 268 -0.07 -15.20 16.99
C ASP A 268 -0.17 -16.37 16.00
N PRO A 269 0.62 -16.37 14.90
CA PRO A 269 0.67 -17.44 13.92
C PRO A 269 0.81 -18.86 14.47
N PHE A 270 1.52 -19.02 15.60
CA PHE A 270 1.91 -20.34 16.11
C PHE A 270 1.38 -20.61 17.52
N GLY A 271 0.65 -19.67 18.12
CA GLY A 271 0.08 -19.80 19.47
C GLY A 271 1.09 -20.00 20.59
N ASN A 272 2.35 -19.63 20.38
CA ASN A 272 3.46 -19.83 21.32
C ASN A 272 3.95 -18.53 22.01
N GLY A 273 3.29 -17.40 21.73
CA GLY A 273 3.58 -16.06 22.23
C GLY A 273 4.80 -15.39 21.61
N GLN A 274 5.50 -16.03 20.66
CA GLN A 274 6.76 -15.52 20.10
C GLN A 274 6.56 -14.66 18.85
N TYR A 275 5.41 -14.78 18.20
CA TYR A 275 5.13 -14.12 16.93
C TYR A 275 3.84 -13.32 17.02
N TRP A 276 3.80 -12.26 16.23
CA TRP A 276 2.62 -11.44 16.07
C TRP A 276 2.52 -11.04 14.60
N ALA A 277 1.39 -11.38 13.96
CA ALA A 277 1.06 -11.03 12.60
C ALA A 277 -0.15 -10.08 12.60
N PRO A 278 -0.05 -8.86 12.03
CA PRO A 278 -1.18 -7.94 11.98
C PRO A 278 -2.27 -8.45 11.03
N TYR A 279 -3.53 -8.13 11.31
CA TYR A 279 -4.63 -8.48 10.39
C TYR A 279 -4.55 -7.69 9.08
N LEU A 280 -4.33 -6.37 9.15
CA LEU A 280 -3.88 -5.57 8.00
C LEU A 280 -2.36 -5.70 7.86
N LEU A 281 -1.95 -6.39 6.79
CA LEU A 281 -0.58 -6.79 6.57
C LEU A 281 0.28 -5.63 6.04
N GLU A 282 -0.16 -5.02 4.95
CA GLU A 282 0.54 -3.91 4.33
C GLU A 282 -0.41 -2.98 3.59
N ALA A 283 0.06 -1.75 3.34
CA ALA A 283 -0.68 -0.75 2.60
C ALA A 283 0.27 0.10 1.76
N TRP A 284 -0.18 0.53 0.59
CA TRP A 284 0.63 1.21 -0.42
C TRP A 284 -0.18 2.26 -1.17
N THR A 285 0.50 3.32 -1.61
CA THR A 285 -0.07 4.36 -2.48
C THR A 285 0.96 4.87 -3.46
N ALA A 286 0.49 5.39 -4.60
CA ALA A 286 1.30 6.33 -5.36
C ALA A 286 1.27 7.69 -4.68
N THR A 287 2.30 8.49 -4.91
CA THR A 287 2.34 9.85 -4.39
C THR A 287 3.17 10.73 -5.31
N ASP A 288 2.72 11.97 -5.45
CA ASP A 288 3.45 13.04 -6.15
C ASP A 288 4.34 13.84 -5.19
N ILE A 289 4.47 13.42 -3.92
CA ILE A 289 5.46 14.00 -3.01
C ILE A 289 6.84 13.82 -3.65
N VAL A 290 7.40 14.95 -4.08
CA VAL A 290 8.70 15.00 -4.71
C VAL A 290 9.72 14.56 -3.66
N MET A 291 10.39 13.45 -3.95
CA MET A 291 11.60 13.08 -3.23
C MET A 291 12.58 14.23 -3.38
N PRO A 292 13.03 14.89 -2.30
CA PRO A 292 14.03 15.92 -2.44
C PRO A 292 15.24 15.28 -3.09
N LYS A 293 15.69 15.87 -4.20
CA LYS A 293 17.07 15.70 -4.66
C LYS A 293 17.96 15.89 -3.43
N ALA A 294 19.06 15.16 -3.33
CA ALA A 294 20.05 15.44 -2.29
C ALA A 294 20.33 16.95 -2.28
N ALA A 295 20.01 17.59 -1.16
CA ALA A 295 20.05 19.03 -1.00
C ALA A 295 21.47 19.53 -1.26
N ASP A 296 21.57 20.62 -2.00
CA ASP A 296 22.86 21.23 -2.28
C ASP A 296 23.35 22.01 -1.02
N ARG A 297 22.40 22.54 -0.20
CA ARG A 297 22.68 23.23 1.06
C ARG A 297 21.58 23.02 2.10
N ILE A 298 21.98 22.74 3.35
CA ILE A 298 21.09 22.63 4.52
C ILE A 298 21.61 23.59 5.60
N GLU A 299 20.73 24.44 6.14
CA GLU A 299 21.03 25.35 7.25
C GLU A 299 20.12 25.07 8.44
N ILE A 300 20.70 24.95 9.63
CA ILE A 300 19.98 24.59 10.85
C ILE A 300 20.34 25.58 11.96
N GLU A 301 19.30 26.12 12.57
CA GLU A 301 19.42 26.98 13.75
C GLU A 301 19.07 26.17 15.01
N PRO A 302 19.86 26.27 16.10
CA PRO A 302 19.54 25.61 17.36
C PRO A 302 18.17 26.01 17.91
N ASN A 303 17.43 25.04 18.43
CA ASN A 303 16.12 25.16 19.06
C ASN A 303 14.97 25.60 18.14
N LYS A 304 15.22 25.80 16.84
CA LYS A 304 14.18 26.02 15.84
C LYS A 304 13.55 24.68 15.44
N LYS A 305 12.22 24.66 15.29
CA LYS A 305 11.48 23.46 14.85
C LYS A 305 11.52 23.24 13.34
N SER A 306 12.29 24.04 12.62
CA SER A 306 12.44 23.99 11.18
C SER A 306 13.91 24.21 10.79
N MET A 307 14.25 23.80 9.58
CA MET A 307 15.53 24.05 8.92
C MET A 307 15.31 24.66 7.55
N ASN A 308 16.33 25.30 7.00
CA ASN A 308 16.32 25.75 5.61
C ASN A 308 17.03 24.72 4.72
N VAL A 309 16.38 24.28 3.65
CA VAL A 309 16.91 23.33 2.66
C VAL A 309 16.78 23.97 1.29
N ASP A 310 17.91 24.30 0.66
CA ASP A 310 17.95 24.96 -0.65
C ASP A 310 17.02 26.20 -0.77
N GLY A 311 16.91 26.97 0.33
CA GLY A 311 16.06 28.16 0.40
C GLY A 311 14.64 27.92 0.92
N GLN A 312 14.21 26.67 1.12
CA GLN A 312 12.86 26.32 1.60
C GLN A 312 12.84 25.91 3.07
N GLU A 313 11.79 26.29 3.80
CA GLU A 313 11.61 25.89 5.19
C GLU A 313 11.02 24.47 5.29
N VAL A 314 11.72 23.59 6.03
CA VAL A 314 11.33 22.19 6.26
C VAL A 314 11.21 21.93 7.77
N TRP A 315 10.10 21.33 8.20
CA TRP A 315 9.86 21.02 9.61
C TRP A 315 10.73 19.84 10.10
N LEU A 316 11.23 19.96 11.32
CA LEU A 316 12.03 18.94 11.99
C LEU A 316 11.15 18.10 12.92
N ASP A 317 11.40 16.79 12.96
CA ASP A 317 10.82 15.89 13.96
C ASP A 317 11.36 16.21 15.37
N GLU A 318 12.67 16.44 15.45
CA GLU A 318 13.35 16.94 16.65
C GLU A 318 14.24 18.14 16.30
N PRO A 319 14.18 19.25 17.05
CA PRO A 319 15.03 20.41 16.79
C PRO A 319 16.50 20.09 17.09
N ALA A 320 17.42 20.76 16.38
CA ALA A 320 18.83 20.73 16.76
C ALA A 320 19.02 21.41 18.12
N THR A 321 19.93 20.90 18.95
CA THR A 321 20.19 21.43 20.29
C THR A 321 21.68 21.68 20.50
N ILE A 322 22.03 22.46 21.53
CA ILE A 322 23.41 22.64 21.97
C ILE A 322 23.66 21.73 23.17
N SER A 323 24.62 20.82 23.05
CA SER A 323 25.07 19.99 24.17
C SER A 323 25.78 20.81 25.25
N PRO A 324 25.90 20.31 26.49
CA PRO A 324 26.63 20.98 27.57
C PRO A 324 28.11 21.28 27.25
N ARG A 325 28.69 20.61 26.25
CA ARG A 325 30.07 20.84 25.78
C ARG A 325 30.14 21.85 24.63
N ASN A 326 29.11 22.68 24.46
CA ASN A 326 28.97 23.67 23.40
C ASN A 326 29.12 23.08 21.98
N ARG A 327 28.58 21.87 21.76
CA ARG A 327 28.51 21.24 20.43
C ARG A 327 27.07 21.16 19.96
N MET A 328 26.82 21.50 18.70
CA MET A 328 25.52 21.31 18.08
C MET A 328 25.23 19.82 17.87
N LEU A 329 24.12 19.36 18.42
CA LEU A 329 23.56 18.03 18.19
C LEU A 329 22.49 18.17 17.12
N LEU A 330 22.72 17.48 16.02
CA LEU A 330 21.90 17.60 14.83
C LEU A 330 20.95 16.41 14.67
N PRO A 331 19.71 16.63 14.21
CA PRO A 331 18.76 15.56 13.94
C PRO A 331 19.22 14.76 12.70
N VAL A 332 19.90 13.64 12.95
CA VAL A 332 20.51 12.82 11.89
C VAL A 332 19.51 12.39 10.82
N ARG A 333 18.26 12.09 11.21
CA ARG A 333 17.21 11.66 10.29
C ARG A 333 16.89 12.76 9.28
N SER A 334 16.65 13.96 9.77
CA SER A 334 16.27 15.12 8.95
C SER A 334 17.38 15.52 7.98
N ILE A 335 18.63 15.57 8.44
CA ILE A 335 19.77 15.90 7.58
C ILE A 335 20.02 14.81 6.54
N ALA A 336 20.15 13.56 6.97
CA ALA A 336 20.51 12.48 6.06
C ALA A 336 19.43 12.28 4.99
N THR A 337 18.15 12.39 5.34
CA THR A 337 17.04 12.32 4.37
C THR A 337 17.18 13.40 3.30
N ASN A 338 17.44 14.65 3.71
CA ASN A 338 17.65 15.75 2.76
C ASN A 338 18.97 15.63 2.01
N ALA A 339 19.99 14.96 2.55
CA ALA A 339 21.22 14.62 1.84
C ALA A 339 21.07 13.41 0.89
N GLY A 340 19.86 12.88 0.70
CA GLY A 340 19.61 11.73 -0.17
C GLY A 340 19.98 10.39 0.46
N TYR A 341 19.84 10.24 1.78
CA TYR A 341 20.04 8.98 2.50
C TYR A 341 18.79 8.60 3.30
N LEU A 342 18.40 7.33 3.25
CA LEU A 342 17.42 6.79 4.17
C LEU A 342 18.09 6.46 5.50
N VAL A 343 17.52 6.93 6.61
CA VAL A 343 17.96 6.55 7.96
C VAL A 343 17.07 5.46 8.54
N ASP A 344 17.65 4.33 8.92
CA ASP A 344 17.02 3.25 9.66
C ASP A 344 17.70 3.07 11.03
N TRP A 345 17.00 2.47 12.00
CA TRP A 345 17.50 2.23 13.36
C TRP A 345 17.67 0.73 13.62
N GLY A 346 18.92 0.28 13.70
CA GLY A 346 19.29 -1.10 14.02
C GLY A 346 19.74 -1.24 15.47
N GLY A 347 18.80 -1.10 16.43
CA GLY A 347 19.13 -1.09 17.86
C GLY A 347 19.86 0.19 18.26
N GLN A 348 21.12 0.09 18.68
CA GLN A 348 21.95 1.25 19.06
C GLN A 348 22.67 1.94 17.87
N LYS A 349 22.34 1.56 16.62
CA LYS A 349 23.00 2.09 15.42
C LYS A 349 22.00 2.80 14.51
N ALA A 350 22.36 3.99 14.05
CA ALA A 350 21.74 4.59 12.87
C ALA A 350 22.39 4.00 11.62
N ILE A 351 21.59 3.50 10.69
CA ILE A 351 22.03 2.94 9.40
C ILE A 351 21.59 3.90 8.31
N LEU A 352 22.55 4.49 7.59
CA LEU A 352 22.29 5.40 6.48
C LEU A 352 22.48 4.65 5.17
N THR A 353 21.42 4.54 4.36
CA THR A 353 21.47 3.91 3.03
C THR A 353 21.29 4.97 1.97
N LYS A 354 22.27 5.11 1.07
CA LYS A 354 22.21 6.09 -0.01
C LYS A 354 21.01 5.81 -0.91
N PHE A 355 20.23 6.84 -1.18
CA PHE A 355 19.13 6.78 -2.13
C PHE A 355 19.68 6.48 -3.54
N LYS A 356 19.17 5.43 -4.17
CA LYS A 356 19.40 5.13 -5.59
C LYS A 356 18.02 5.03 -6.25
N PRO A 357 17.56 6.05 -7.01
CA PRO A 357 16.41 5.85 -7.86
C PRO A 357 16.76 4.73 -8.84
N GLU A 358 15.91 3.71 -8.98
CA GLU A 358 16.04 2.77 -10.09
C GLU A 358 15.87 3.61 -11.38
N GLY A 359 16.89 3.56 -12.25
CA GLY A 359 16.89 4.24 -13.54
C GLY A 359 15.99 3.57 -14.57
#